data_AF-A0A7K4HP17-F1
#
_entry.id   AF-A0A7K4HP17-F1
#
_cell.length_a   1.000
_cell.length_b   1.000
_cell.length_c   1.000
_cell.angle_alpha   90.00
_cell.angle_beta   90.00
_cell.angle_gamma   90.00
#
_symmetry.space_group_name_H-M   'P 1'
#
loop_
_entity.id
_entity.type
_entity.pdbx_description
1 polymer ?
#
loop_
_entity_poly.entity_id
_entity_poly.type
_entity_poly.pdbx_seq_one_letter_code
_entity_poly.pdbx_strand_id
1 'polypeptide(L)'
;MAVDAGLVLAVIGAGLAVGLAAIGSGIGVGIAGATGAGVIAVRPEKFGKAIVFQAVPQTQGMYGLLVAVLILLSTGVIGGGTEGVPLPLGLAALGAGLAAGISGLSAIGQGIAASAGIAATAERDEAMGKSLIFAVIPETQAIYGLLVAILIMAFTGLLTGSPVATEATGLAAIGCGLAVGIAGLSAIGQGIAAAAGTAAAAEHEGSFGKGLVFAVIPETQAIYGLLVAILIMAFTGMIAGDPVGDIAIGFAAIGCGFAVGLAGISAIGQGIAAAAGSAASAEHEGSFGKGLVFSVVPETQAIYGLLVAILIMAFTGMITRDLTATLAAGFASIACGFAVGFAGISAIGQGIAASAGIAATAEKEEMFGKGLVFTVIPETQAIYGLLVAILIMAFTGMITRDVTATAAAGLAAIGSGFAVGLAGLSAIGQGMTAASGIGATAQREGAMGPSLIFAVMAETFAIFGLLVAILIMFGIGLFGG
;
A
#
# COMPACT_ATOMS: atom_id res chain seq x y z
N MET A 1 -21.78 30.76 9.29
CA MET A 1 -21.56 29.35 8.91
C MET A 1 -22.12 28.46 10.00
N ALA A 2 -23.04 27.56 9.67
CA ALA A 2 -23.52 26.55 10.61
C ALA A 2 -22.52 25.38 10.65
N VAL A 3 -22.27 24.82 11.84
CA VAL A 3 -21.45 23.61 11.99
C VAL A 3 -22.33 22.40 11.69
N ASP A 4 -22.34 21.96 10.43
CA ASP A 4 -23.04 20.77 9.96
C ASP A 4 -22.09 19.58 9.74
N ALA A 5 -22.64 18.41 9.47
CA ALA A 5 -21.86 17.18 9.29
C ALA A 5 -20.87 17.27 8.11
N GLY A 6 -21.26 17.94 7.02
CA GLY A 6 -20.39 18.10 5.85
C GLY A 6 -19.18 18.98 6.16
N LEU A 7 -19.38 20.08 6.90
CA LEU A 7 -18.30 20.96 7.33
C LEU A 7 -17.35 20.25 8.29
N VAL A 8 -17.89 19.49 9.26
CA VAL A 8 -17.09 18.71 10.20
C VAL A 8 -16.19 17.72 9.45
N LEU A 9 -16.73 16.97 8.49
CA LEU A 9 -15.95 16.02 7.68
C LEU A 9 -14.90 16.72 6.81
N ALA A 10 -15.22 17.88 6.23
CA ALA A 10 -14.26 18.64 5.43
C ALA A 10 -13.08 19.16 6.26
N VAL A 11 -13.34 19.72 7.45
CA VAL A 11 -12.29 20.19 8.35
C VAL A 11 -11.44 19.02 8.87
N ILE A 12 -12.05 17.86 9.16
CA ILE A 12 -11.30 16.63 9.47
C ILE A 12 -10.43 16.22 8.28
N GLY A 13 -10.96 16.26 7.06
CA GLY A 13 -10.20 15.98 5.83
C GLY A 13 -8.99 16.89 5.68
N ALA A 14 -9.15 18.20 5.87
CA ALA A 14 -8.03 19.16 5.85
C ALA A 14 -7.00 18.86 6.94
N GLY A 15 -7.45 18.54 8.17
CA GLY A 15 -6.58 18.18 9.28
C GLY A 15 -5.78 16.89 9.02
N LEU A 16 -6.41 15.86 8.45
CA LEU A 16 -5.75 14.61 8.08
C LEU A 16 -4.75 14.82 6.93
N ALA A 17 -5.08 15.66 5.95
CA ALA A 17 -4.20 15.98 4.82
C ALA A 17 -2.85 16.55 5.32
N VAL A 18 -2.90 17.61 6.13
CA VAL A 18 -1.68 18.25 6.63
C VAL A 18 -1.03 17.43 7.76
N GLY A 19 -1.81 16.85 8.66
CA GLY A 19 -1.30 16.15 9.83
C GLY A 19 -0.51 14.89 9.47
N LEU A 20 -1.08 14.02 8.65
CA LEU A 20 -0.41 12.77 8.26
C LEU A 20 0.79 13.03 7.34
N ALA A 21 0.67 13.96 6.40
CA ALA A 21 1.79 14.34 5.52
C ALA A 21 2.95 14.99 6.31
N ALA A 22 2.65 15.83 7.30
CA ALA A 22 3.65 16.43 8.18
C ALA A 22 4.36 15.38 9.05
N ILE A 23 3.65 14.35 9.52
CA ILE A 23 4.28 13.21 10.22
C ILE A 23 5.28 12.52 9.28
N GLY A 24 4.87 12.22 8.05
CA GLY A 24 5.73 11.60 7.03
C GLY A 24 7.00 12.41 6.78
N SER A 25 6.84 13.69 6.44
CA SER A 25 7.98 14.58 6.19
C SER A 25 8.84 14.77 7.44
N GLY A 26 8.25 14.94 8.62
CA GLY A 26 9.00 15.08 9.87
C GLY A 26 9.89 13.87 10.16
N ILE A 27 9.36 12.65 9.98
CA ILE A 27 10.13 11.41 10.14
C ILE A 27 11.20 11.31 9.05
N GLY A 28 10.85 11.52 7.78
CA GLY A 28 11.79 11.42 6.65
C GLY A 28 12.97 12.40 6.78
N VAL A 29 12.68 13.66 7.10
CA VAL A 29 13.69 14.69 7.38
C VAL A 29 14.52 14.33 8.61
N GLY A 30 13.90 13.75 9.65
CA GLY A 30 14.61 13.28 10.83
C GLY A 30 15.61 12.15 10.55
N ILE A 31 15.21 11.17 9.72
CA ILE A 31 16.09 10.07 9.29
C ILE A 31 17.31 10.61 8.53
N ALA A 32 17.10 11.46 7.53
CA ALA A 32 18.19 12.06 6.77
C ALA A 32 19.04 13.01 7.63
N GLY A 33 18.42 13.79 8.51
CA GLY A 33 19.08 14.73 9.40
C GLY A 33 19.97 14.07 10.44
N ALA A 34 19.58 12.90 10.98
CA ALA A 34 20.41 12.14 11.90
C ALA A 34 21.71 11.65 11.25
N THR A 35 21.60 11.11 10.03
CA THR A 35 22.78 10.70 9.23
C THR A 35 23.62 11.90 8.83
N GLY A 36 22.97 13.00 8.44
CA GLY A 36 23.60 14.29 8.20
C GLY A 36 24.47 14.70 9.38
N ALA A 37 23.87 14.85 10.57
CA ALA A 37 24.56 15.23 11.81
C ALA A 37 25.79 14.36 12.11
N GLY A 38 25.67 13.03 11.92
CA GLY A 38 26.80 12.11 12.09
C GLY A 38 27.94 12.38 11.09
N VAL A 39 27.62 12.64 9.83
CA VAL A 39 28.61 12.94 8.79
C VAL A 39 29.29 14.29 9.05
N ILE A 40 28.55 15.37 9.30
CA ILE A 40 29.12 16.71 9.52
C ILE A 40 29.95 16.82 10.80
N ALA A 41 29.70 15.97 11.82
CA ALA A 41 30.54 15.93 13.02
C ALA A 41 31.99 15.51 12.73
N VAL A 42 32.20 14.70 11.68
CA VAL A 42 33.52 14.22 11.26
C VAL A 42 34.03 14.97 10.01
N ARG A 43 33.12 15.37 9.12
CA ARG A 43 33.39 15.99 7.82
C ARG A 43 32.54 17.26 7.60
N PRO A 44 32.86 18.40 8.25
CA PRO A 44 32.07 19.64 8.18
C PRO A 44 31.84 20.17 6.77
N GLU A 45 32.78 19.95 5.86
CA GLU A 45 32.73 20.36 4.46
C GLU A 45 31.59 19.68 3.67
N LYS A 46 31.03 18.57 4.19
CA LYS A 46 29.90 17.86 3.56
C LYS A 46 28.53 18.47 3.89
N PHE A 47 28.48 19.54 4.69
CA PHE A 47 27.23 20.21 5.09
C PHE A 47 26.30 20.52 3.91
N GLY A 48 26.83 21.10 2.83
CA GLY A 48 26.03 21.48 1.67
C GLY A 48 25.39 20.29 0.95
N LYS A 49 26.01 19.11 0.99
CA LYS A 49 25.43 17.89 0.41
C LYS A 49 24.41 17.25 1.35
N ALA A 50 24.73 17.21 2.64
CA ALA A 50 23.84 16.67 3.66
C ALA A 50 22.51 17.43 3.70
N ILE A 51 22.53 18.77 3.62
CA ILE A 51 21.30 19.58 3.65
C ILE A 51 20.44 19.38 2.40
N VAL A 52 21.04 19.13 1.24
CA VAL A 52 20.29 18.82 0.00
C VAL A 52 19.48 17.54 0.19
N PHE A 53 20.11 16.45 0.64
CA PHE A 53 19.39 15.19 0.90
C PHE A 53 18.35 15.32 2.02
N GLN A 54 18.65 16.06 3.09
CA GLN A 54 17.70 16.30 4.17
C GLN A 54 16.47 17.12 3.72
N ALA A 55 16.61 17.97 2.70
CA ALA A 55 15.51 18.75 2.16
C ALA A 55 14.54 17.94 1.29
N VAL A 56 15.01 16.84 0.69
CA VAL A 56 14.24 16.04 -0.27
C VAL A 56 12.90 15.52 0.32
N PRO A 57 12.83 14.95 1.54
CA PRO A 57 11.58 14.45 2.12
C PRO A 57 10.59 15.53 2.61
N GLN A 58 10.82 16.81 2.34
CA GLN A 58 9.96 17.91 2.79
C GLN A 58 8.74 18.15 1.87
N THR A 59 8.80 17.70 0.61
CA THR A 59 7.78 18.06 -0.40
C THR A 59 6.41 17.48 -0.07
N GLN A 60 6.34 16.32 0.57
CA GLN A 60 5.10 15.65 0.97
C GLN A 60 4.28 16.48 1.96
N GLY A 61 4.92 17.06 2.97
CA GLY A 61 4.28 17.97 3.91
C GLY A 61 3.68 19.20 3.20
N MET A 62 4.33 19.70 2.16
CA MET A 62 3.81 20.79 1.34
C MET A 62 2.58 20.37 0.52
N TYR A 63 2.54 19.14 0.01
CA TYR A 63 1.36 18.61 -0.69
C TYR A 63 0.16 18.45 0.25
N GLY A 64 0.37 17.92 1.46
CA GLY A 64 -0.68 17.84 2.48
C GLY A 64 -1.20 19.21 2.91
N LEU A 65 -0.29 20.18 3.09
CA LEU A 65 -0.64 21.57 3.37
C LEU A 65 -1.46 22.19 2.24
N LEU A 66 -1.04 21.98 0.98
CA LEU A 66 -1.76 22.48 -0.19
C LEU A 66 -3.20 21.96 -0.21
N VAL A 67 -3.40 20.65 -0.06
CA VAL A 67 -4.75 20.05 -0.05
C VAL A 67 -5.57 20.56 1.13
N ALA A 68 -4.99 20.70 2.32
CA ALA A 68 -5.67 21.27 3.48
C ALA A 68 -6.16 22.71 3.21
N VAL A 69 -5.29 23.56 2.66
CA VAL A 69 -5.64 24.94 2.32
C VAL A 69 -6.73 24.98 1.25
N LEU A 70 -6.63 24.15 0.21
CA LEU A 70 -7.66 24.08 -0.83
C LEU A 70 -9.02 23.65 -0.25
N ILE A 71 -9.06 22.65 0.64
CA ILE A 71 -10.30 22.23 1.29
C ILE A 71 -10.90 23.37 2.13
N LEU A 72 -10.09 24.06 2.92
CA LEU A 72 -10.56 25.16 3.79
C LEU A 72 -11.03 26.38 2.99
N LEU A 73 -10.39 26.67 1.85
CA LEU A 73 -10.84 27.71 0.93
C LEU A 73 -12.16 27.33 0.25
N SER A 74 -12.23 26.12 -0.31
CA SER A 74 -13.42 25.61 -1.02
C SER A 74 -14.66 25.49 -0.13
N THR A 75 -14.48 25.19 1.15
CA THR A 75 -15.59 25.11 2.13
C THR A 75 -15.96 26.46 2.73
N GLY A 76 -15.24 27.53 2.39
CA GLY A 76 -15.49 28.88 2.90
C GLY A 76 -15.05 29.11 4.35
N VAL A 77 -14.38 28.15 5.00
CA VAL A 77 -13.91 28.26 6.40
C VAL A 77 -12.98 29.44 6.58
N ILE A 78 -12.06 29.63 5.63
CA ILE A 78 -11.13 30.77 5.59
C ILE A 78 -11.48 31.80 4.51
N GLY A 79 -12.56 31.57 3.74
CA GLY A 79 -13.01 32.40 2.62
C GLY A 79 -14.31 33.19 2.86
N GLY A 80 -14.97 33.02 4.00
CA GLY A 80 -16.17 33.79 4.38
C GLY A 80 -17.50 33.23 3.87
N GLY A 81 -17.62 31.91 3.71
CA GLY A 81 -18.86 31.25 3.28
C GLY A 81 -19.99 31.36 4.29
N THR A 82 -21.20 31.70 3.83
CA THR A 82 -22.42 31.79 4.67
C THR A 82 -23.28 30.53 4.60
N GLU A 83 -23.16 29.74 3.53
CA GLU A 83 -23.90 28.50 3.30
C GLU A 83 -23.25 27.29 3.97
N GLY A 84 -24.06 26.26 4.28
CA GLY A 84 -23.58 25.00 4.84
C GLY A 84 -22.87 24.15 3.79
N VAL A 85 -22.06 23.18 4.24
CA VAL A 85 -21.33 22.27 3.33
C VAL A 85 -22.17 20.99 3.17
N PRO A 86 -22.63 20.65 1.95
CA PRO A 86 -23.36 19.41 1.73
C PRO A 86 -22.56 18.18 2.19
N LEU A 87 -23.25 17.20 2.79
CA LEU A 87 -22.63 15.96 3.27
C LEU A 87 -21.77 15.24 2.18
N PRO A 88 -22.21 15.12 0.92
CA PRO A 88 -21.38 14.57 -0.16
C PRO A 88 -20.03 15.27 -0.35
N LEU A 89 -20.01 16.60 -0.25
CA LEU A 89 -18.79 17.39 -0.36
C LEU A 89 -17.88 17.22 0.86
N GLY A 90 -18.45 17.08 2.06
CA GLY A 90 -17.70 16.74 3.26
C GLY A 90 -17.00 15.38 3.17
N LEU A 91 -17.71 14.36 2.68
CA LEU A 91 -17.14 13.03 2.43
C LEU A 91 -16.05 13.07 1.34
N ALA A 92 -16.26 13.85 0.28
CA ALA A 92 -15.25 14.08 -0.75
C ALA A 92 -13.99 14.74 -0.21
N ALA A 93 -14.13 15.79 0.61
CA ALA A 93 -13.01 16.46 1.26
C ALA A 93 -12.25 15.51 2.20
N LEU A 94 -12.95 14.64 2.93
CA LEU A 94 -12.32 13.59 3.73
C LEU A 94 -11.53 12.61 2.84
N GLY A 95 -12.10 12.15 1.73
CA GLY A 95 -11.41 11.28 0.77
C GLY A 95 -10.15 11.92 0.17
N ALA A 96 -10.23 13.19 -0.23
CA ALA A 96 -9.08 13.96 -0.70
C ALA A 96 -8.00 14.12 0.38
N GLY A 97 -8.41 14.35 1.63
CA GLY A 97 -7.51 14.45 2.77
C GLY A 97 -6.80 13.14 3.10
N LEU A 98 -7.50 12.00 3.03
CA LEU A 98 -6.90 10.67 3.17
C LEU A 98 -5.91 10.37 2.03
N ALA A 99 -6.27 10.73 0.79
CA ALA A 99 -5.42 10.53 -0.38
C ALA A 99 -4.05 11.22 -0.22
N ALA A 100 -4.04 12.51 0.09
CA ALA A 100 -2.81 13.29 0.23
C ALA A 100 -2.10 13.08 1.58
N GLY A 101 -2.87 12.89 2.66
CA GLY A 101 -2.32 12.71 4.00
C GLY A 101 -1.59 11.37 4.16
N ILE A 102 -2.25 10.25 3.83
CA ILE A 102 -1.65 8.92 4.00
C ILE A 102 -0.52 8.73 2.98
N SER A 103 -0.69 9.14 1.72
CA SER A 103 0.39 9.04 0.73
C SER A 103 1.60 9.90 1.11
N GLY A 104 1.41 11.00 1.85
CA GLY A 104 2.48 11.84 2.37
C GLY A 104 3.41 11.13 3.36
N LEU A 105 3.00 9.97 3.92
CA LEU A 105 3.88 9.09 4.69
C LEU A 105 4.99 8.46 3.82
N SER A 106 4.92 8.57 2.48
CA SER A 106 5.98 8.15 1.57
C SER A 106 7.33 8.83 1.83
N ALA A 107 7.32 10.03 2.43
CA ALA A 107 8.52 10.74 2.86
C ALA A 107 9.41 9.91 3.80
N ILE A 108 8.87 8.93 4.52
CA ILE A 108 9.65 7.99 5.33
C ILE A 108 10.62 7.19 4.44
N GLY A 109 10.10 6.59 3.37
CA GLY A 109 10.91 5.87 2.38
C GLY A 109 11.93 6.79 1.69
N GLN A 110 11.49 8.01 1.38
CA GLN A 110 12.38 9.02 0.81
C GLN A 110 13.53 9.40 1.76
N GLY A 111 13.25 9.53 3.05
CA GLY A 111 14.25 9.77 4.10
C GLY A 111 15.26 8.63 4.23
N ILE A 112 14.83 7.37 4.11
CA ILE A 112 15.71 6.20 4.09
C ILE A 112 16.67 6.26 2.90
N ALA A 113 16.17 6.52 1.70
CA ALA A 113 17.00 6.66 0.50
C ALA A 113 17.94 7.88 0.56
N ALA A 114 17.44 9.02 1.04
CA ALA A 114 18.22 10.24 1.23
C ALA A 114 19.35 10.02 2.25
N SER A 115 19.09 9.32 3.36
CA SER A 115 20.11 8.94 4.35
C SER A 115 21.23 8.11 3.74
N ALA A 116 20.90 7.11 2.90
CA ALA A 116 21.92 6.35 2.17
C ALA A 116 22.72 7.24 1.20
N GLY A 117 22.08 8.22 0.56
CA GLY A 117 22.76 9.21 -0.27
C GLY A 117 23.72 10.11 0.49
N ILE A 118 23.38 10.52 1.72
CA ILE A 118 24.29 11.25 2.60
C ILE A 118 25.51 10.39 2.94
N ALA A 119 25.30 9.12 3.32
CA ALA A 119 26.39 8.21 3.63
C ALA A 119 27.31 7.98 2.42
N ALA A 120 26.74 7.71 1.25
CA ALA A 120 27.48 7.50 0.01
C ALA A 120 28.30 8.74 -0.39
N THR A 121 27.71 9.94 -0.30
CA THR A 121 28.39 11.20 -0.64
C THR A 121 29.42 11.66 0.39
N ALA A 122 29.30 11.17 1.63
CA ALA A 122 30.31 11.37 2.65
C ALA A 122 31.63 10.66 2.29
N GLU A 123 31.55 9.53 1.59
CA GLU A 123 32.71 8.75 1.14
C GLU A 123 33.17 9.14 -0.26
N ARG A 124 32.23 9.31 -1.21
CA ARG A 124 32.53 9.56 -2.63
C ARG A 124 31.69 10.71 -3.16
N ASP A 125 32.33 11.83 -3.46
CA ASP A 125 31.62 13.04 -3.87
C ASP A 125 30.86 12.90 -5.19
N GLU A 126 31.37 12.03 -6.06
CA GLU A 126 30.83 11.68 -7.37
C GLU A 126 29.53 10.87 -7.28
N ALA A 127 29.27 10.22 -6.14
CA ALA A 127 28.04 9.42 -5.92
C ALA A 127 26.78 10.29 -5.81
N MET A 128 26.91 11.62 -5.67
CA MET A 128 25.81 12.54 -5.39
C MET A 128 24.70 12.45 -6.43
N GLY A 129 25.03 12.49 -7.73
CA GLY A 129 24.01 12.48 -8.79
C GLY A 129 23.19 11.19 -8.78
N LYS A 130 23.86 10.03 -8.72
CA LYS A 130 23.20 8.71 -8.67
C LYS A 130 22.36 8.56 -7.40
N SER A 131 22.89 8.97 -6.25
CA SER A 131 22.21 8.91 -4.96
C SER A 131 20.96 9.80 -4.92
N LEU A 132 21.01 10.98 -5.55
CA LEU A 132 19.86 11.88 -5.63
C LEU A 132 18.73 11.27 -6.46
N ILE A 133 19.06 10.59 -7.57
CA ILE A 133 18.05 9.87 -8.37
C ILE A 133 17.34 8.84 -7.50
N PHE A 134 18.08 7.99 -6.78
CA PHE A 134 17.49 7.03 -5.85
C PHE A 134 16.64 7.69 -4.76
N ALA A 135 17.09 8.83 -4.21
CA ALA A 135 16.36 9.55 -3.17
C ALA A 135 15.05 10.20 -3.66
N VAL A 136 14.86 10.43 -4.96
CA VAL A 136 13.63 11.03 -5.50
C VAL A 136 12.60 9.98 -5.91
N ILE A 137 13.02 8.74 -6.18
CA ILE A 137 12.13 7.67 -6.63
C ILE A 137 10.91 7.47 -5.68
N PRO A 138 11.02 7.48 -4.34
CA PRO A 138 9.86 7.35 -3.45
C PRO A 138 8.87 8.55 -3.42
N GLU A 139 9.15 9.63 -4.16
CA GLU A 139 8.29 10.82 -4.24
C GLU A 139 7.03 10.57 -5.07
N THR A 140 7.09 9.66 -6.07
CA THR A 140 6.00 9.44 -7.03
C THR A 140 4.70 9.02 -6.34
N GLN A 141 4.78 8.25 -5.26
CA GLN A 141 3.64 7.86 -4.42
C GLN A 141 2.87 9.05 -3.84
N ALA A 142 3.58 10.07 -3.37
CA ALA A 142 2.92 11.26 -2.84
C ALA A 142 2.28 12.08 -3.95
N ILE A 143 2.93 12.15 -5.12
CA ILE A 143 2.37 12.81 -6.30
C ILE A 143 1.07 12.11 -6.75
N TYR A 144 1.00 10.78 -6.69
CA TYR A 144 -0.24 10.05 -6.99
C TYR A 144 -1.37 10.40 -6.00
N GLY A 145 -1.07 10.45 -4.71
CA GLY A 145 -2.08 10.85 -3.71
C GLY A 145 -2.52 12.31 -3.84
N LEU A 146 -1.59 13.22 -4.16
CA LEU A 146 -1.91 14.62 -4.47
C LEU A 146 -2.80 14.72 -5.72
N LEU A 147 -2.44 13.99 -6.79
CA LEU A 147 -3.22 13.95 -8.02
C LEU A 147 -4.65 13.50 -7.73
N VAL A 148 -4.83 12.36 -7.05
CA VAL A 148 -6.16 11.84 -6.71
C VAL A 148 -6.93 12.81 -5.81
N ALA A 149 -6.28 13.46 -4.83
CA ALA A 149 -6.92 14.48 -4.02
C ALA A 149 -7.47 15.63 -4.88
N ILE A 150 -6.65 16.17 -5.79
CA ILE A 150 -7.08 17.25 -6.71
C ILE A 150 -8.22 16.78 -7.61
N LEU A 151 -8.15 15.56 -8.17
CA LEU A 151 -9.19 15.03 -9.04
C LEU A 151 -10.51 14.85 -8.28
N ILE A 152 -10.49 14.30 -7.06
CA ILE A 152 -11.68 14.20 -6.20
C ILE A 152 -12.30 15.60 -6.03
N MET A 153 -11.51 16.58 -5.59
CA MET A 153 -12.04 17.92 -5.32
C MET A 153 -12.56 18.63 -6.58
N ALA A 154 -11.93 18.39 -7.73
CA ALA A 154 -12.36 18.95 -9.01
C ALA A 154 -13.69 18.35 -9.48
N PHE A 155 -13.78 17.03 -9.49
CA PHE A 155 -14.93 16.32 -10.09
C PHE A 155 -16.14 16.19 -9.16
N THR A 156 -15.99 16.37 -7.85
CA THR A 156 -17.15 16.48 -6.95
C THR A 156 -17.79 17.87 -6.96
N GLY A 157 -17.11 18.85 -7.56
CA GLY A 157 -17.52 20.24 -7.57
C GLY A 157 -17.05 21.05 -6.35
N LEU A 158 -16.18 20.47 -5.50
CA LEU A 158 -15.65 21.14 -4.32
C LEU A 158 -14.78 22.36 -4.69
N LEU A 159 -13.96 22.26 -5.75
CA LEU A 159 -13.15 23.39 -6.23
C LEU A 159 -13.97 24.43 -7.01
N THR A 160 -15.06 24.02 -7.67
CA THR A 160 -15.84 24.89 -8.56
C THR A 160 -16.97 25.61 -7.85
N GLY A 161 -17.33 25.21 -6.63
CA GLY A 161 -18.48 25.74 -5.89
C GLY A 161 -19.83 25.28 -6.44
N SER A 162 -19.84 24.36 -7.40
CA SER A 162 -21.04 23.78 -8.00
C SER A 162 -21.13 22.31 -7.60
N PRO A 163 -21.78 21.96 -6.48
CA PRO A 163 -21.82 20.58 -5.98
C PRO A 163 -22.49 19.64 -6.98
N VAL A 164 -21.76 18.62 -7.44
CA VAL A 164 -22.28 17.55 -8.29
C VAL A 164 -22.24 16.19 -7.57
N ALA A 165 -21.60 16.12 -6.40
CA ALA A 165 -21.46 14.88 -5.64
C ALA A 165 -22.77 14.40 -5.00
N THR A 166 -22.95 13.08 -5.00
CA THR A 166 -23.97 12.34 -4.28
C THR A 166 -23.34 11.71 -3.04
N GLU A 167 -24.14 11.21 -2.10
CA GLU A 167 -23.60 10.49 -0.93
C GLU A 167 -22.76 9.28 -1.34
N ALA A 168 -23.17 8.58 -2.40
CA ALA A 168 -22.44 7.46 -2.97
C ALA A 168 -21.08 7.88 -3.54
N THR A 169 -20.99 8.98 -4.30
CA THR A 169 -19.70 9.46 -4.83
C THR A 169 -18.83 10.09 -3.74
N GLY A 170 -19.43 10.65 -2.69
CA GLY A 170 -18.72 11.06 -1.47
C GLY A 170 -18.06 9.89 -0.75
N LEU A 171 -18.78 8.79 -0.52
CA LEU A 171 -18.20 7.55 0.01
C LEU A 171 -17.16 6.94 -0.94
N ALA A 172 -17.41 6.99 -2.25
CA ALA A 172 -16.46 6.54 -3.25
C ALA A 172 -15.15 7.33 -3.21
N ALA A 173 -15.19 8.63 -2.93
CA ALA A 173 -14.00 9.45 -2.72
C ALA A 173 -13.16 8.99 -1.52
N ILE A 174 -13.80 8.50 -0.44
CA ILE A 174 -13.09 7.84 0.67
C ILE A 174 -12.41 6.57 0.18
N GLY A 175 -13.09 5.75 -0.62
CA GLY A 175 -12.52 4.58 -1.28
C GLY A 175 -11.28 4.91 -2.13
N CYS A 176 -11.35 5.97 -2.94
CA CYS A 176 -10.22 6.49 -3.71
C CYS A 176 -9.05 6.91 -2.81
N GLY A 177 -9.35 7.65 -1.73
CA GLY A 177 -8.35 8.12 -0.78
C GLY A 177 -7.65 6.98 -0.03
N LEU A 178 -8.39 5.94 0.36
CA LEU A 178 -7.83 4.73 0.96
C LEU A 178 -6.99 3.93 -0.05
N ALA A 179 -7.46 3.81 -1.30
CA ALA A 179 -6.76 3.10 -2.37
C ALA A 179 -5.37 3.68 -2.61
N VAL A 180 -5.28 4.96 -2.96
CA VAL A 180 -4.02 5.62 -3.30
C VAL A 180 -3.20 5.98 -2.06
N GLY A 181 -3.87 6.37 -0.97
CA GLY A 181 -3.22 6.83 0.25
C GLY A 181 -2.44 5.70 0.91
N ILE A 182 -3.12 4.58 1.21
CA ILE A 182 -2.48 3.43 1.86
C ILE A 182 -1.49 2.76 0.90
N ALA A 183 -1.82 2.63 -0.40
CA ALA A 183 -0.85 2.10 -1.37
C ALA A 183 0.40 2.98 -1.49
N GLY A 184 0.30 4.28 -1.21
CA GLY A 184 1.44 5.21 -1.13
C GLY A 184 2.47 4.85 -0.06
N LEU A 185 2.12 4.02 0.93
CA LEU A 185 3.07 3.44 1.88
C LEU A 185 4.07 2.48 1.22
N SER A 186 3.83 2.04 -0.02
CA SER A 186 4.79 1.27 -0.82
C SER A 186 6.15 1.97 -0.96
N ALA A 187 6.15 3.31 -0.87
CA ALA A 187 7.35 4.13 -0.87
C ALA A 187 8.36 3.74 0.21
N ILE A 188 7.93 3.16 1.34
CA ILE A 188 8.86 2.65 2.37
C ILE A 188 9.71 1.52 1.79
N GLY A 189 9.09 0.55 1.12
CA GLY A 189 9.79 -0.52 0.42
C GLY A 189 10.68 -0.01 -0.71
N GLN A 190 10.16 0.95 -1.49
CA GLN A 190 10.91 1.65 -2.53
C GLN A 190 12.15 2.36 -1.97
N GLY A 191 12.03 3.01 -0.81
CA GLY A 191 13.13 3.67 -0.10
C GLY A 191 14.19 2.70 0.38
N ILE A 192 13.80 1.53 0.89
CA ILE A 192 14.72 0.45 1.29
C ILE A 192 15.52 -0.05 0.08
N ALA A 193 14.84 -0.33 -1.04
CA ALA A 193 15.48 -0.77 -2.27
C ALA A 193 16.39 0.33 -2.87
N ALA A 194 15.95 1.57 -2.86
CA ALA A 194 16.71 2.73 -3.33
C ALA A 194 17.95 3.01 -2.46
N ALA A 195 17.88 2.79 -1.15
CA ALA A 195 19.03 2.91 -0.26
C ALA A 195 20.12 1.87 -0.59
N ALA A 196 19.73 0.60 -0.81
CA ALA A 196 20.65 -0.44 -1.24
C ALA A 196 21.20 -0.19 -2.65
N GLY A 197 20.36 0.31 -3.57
CA GLY A 197 20.78 0.74 -4.90
C GLY A 197 21.80 1.88 -4.86
N THR A 198 21.62 2.83 -3.93
CA THR A 198 22.55 3.93 -3.68
C THR A 198 23.91 3.42 -3.21
N ALA A 199 23.93 2.55 -2.20
CA ALA A 199 25.17 1.93 -1.71
C ALA A 199 25.89 1.15 -2.82
N ALA A 200 25.17 0.27 -3.52
CA ALA A 200 25.70 -0.52 -4.63
C ALA A 200 26.28 0.34 -5.76
N ALA A 201 25.57 1.41 -6.14
CA ALA A 201 25.98 2.31 -7.22
C ALA A 201 27.14 3.24 -6.82
N ALA A 202 27.30 3.51 -5.53
CA ALA A 202 28.43 4.26 -4.99
C ALA A 202 29.71 3.41 -5.02
N GLU A 203 29.61 2.12 -4.72
CA GLU A 203 30.74 1.18 -4.68
C GLU A 203 31.16 0.71 -6.07
N HIS A 204 30.20 0.40 -6.94
CA HIS A 204 30.41 -0.23 -8.25
C HIS A 204 29.74 0.54 -9.40
N GLU A 205 30.52 1.03 -10.37
CA GLU A 205 30.00 1.88 -11.46
C GLU A 205 28.89 1.22 -12.31
N GLY A 206 29.00 -0.09 -12.54
CA GLY A 206 28.04 -0.89 -13.31
C GLY A 206 26.74 -1.25 -12.58
N SER A 207 26.66 -1.00 -11.27
CA SER A 207 25.51 -1.41 -10.44
C SER A 207 24.35 -0.42 -10.47
N PHE A 208 24.56 0.79 -10.99
CA PHE A 208 23.52 1.84 -11.03
C PHE A 208 22.24 1.39 -11.76
N GLY A 209 22.37 0.85 -12.97
CA GLY A 209 21.21 0.42 -13.77
C GLY A 209 20.46 -0.74 -13.12
N LYS A 210 21.19 -1.73 -12.58
CA LYS A 210 20.59 -2.88 -11.88
C LYS A 210 19.89 -2.44 -10.59
N GLY A 211 20.54 -1.59 -9.79
CA GLY A 211 19.96 -1.02 -8.58
C GLY A 211 18.70 -0.21 -8.87
N LEU A 212 18.67 0.53 -9.99
CA LEU A 212 17.47 1.27 -10.41
C LEU A 212 16.29 0.34 -10.72
N VAL A 213 16.54 -0.78 -11.41
CA VAL A 213 15.51 -1.79 -11.66
C VAL A 213 14.94 -2.30 -10.34
N PHE A 214 15.78 -2.66 -9.37
CA PHE A 214 15.34 -3.10 -8.04
C PHE A 214 14.58 -2.01 -7.27
N ALA A 215 15.01 -0.76 -7.36
CA ALA A 215 14.39 0.36 -6.66
C ALA A 215 12.97 0.67 -7.16
N VAL A 216 12.67 0.39 -8.43
CA VAL A 216 11.36 0.69 -9.05
C VAL A 216 10.35 -0.45 -8.89
N ILE A 217 10.78 -1.68 -8.57
CA ILE A 217 9.84 -2.81 -8.43
C ILE A 217 8.71 -2.50 -7.42
N PRO A 218 8.97 -1.91 -6.23
CA PRO A 218 7.90 -1.55 -5.27
C PRO A 218 6.92 -0.45 -5.74
N GLU A 219 7.13 0.16 -6.91
CA GLU A 219 6.26 1.20 -7.45
C GLU A 219 4.94 0.63 -7.98
N THR A 220 4.92 -0.63 -8.42
CA THR A 220 3.73 -1.28 -9.01
C THR A 220 2.54 -1.28 -8.06
N GLN A 221 2.78 -1.47 -6.76
CA GLN A 221 1.76 -1.40 -5.70
C GLN A 221 1.06 -0.03 -5.66
N ALA A 222 1.83 1.05 -5.80
CA ALA A 222 1.27 2.40 -5.83
C ALA A 222 0.48 2.65 -7.12
N ILE A 223 0.96 2.12 -8.25
CA ILE A 223 0.25 2.18 -9.53
C ILE A 223 -1.09 1.45 -9.44
N TYR A 224 -1.17 0.30 -8.76
CA TYR A 224 -2.45 -0.38 -8.54
C TYR A 224 -3.42 0.45 -7.70
N GLY A 225 -2.94 1.09 -6.62
CA GLY A 225 -3.75 2.01 -5.82
C GLY A 225 -4.27 3.19 -6.63
N LEU A 226 -3.42 3.82 -7.44
CA LEU A 226 -3.79 4.90 -8.36
C LEU A 226 -4.82 4.42 -9.40
N LEU A 227 -4.57 3.26 -10.02
CA LEU A 227 -5.47 2.67 -11.02
C LEU A 227 -6.86 2.47 -10.42
N VAL A 228 -6.96 1.81 -9.26
CA VAL A 228 -8.26 1.56 -8.61
C VAL A 228 -8.95 2.87 -8.23
N ALA A 229 -8.23 3.88 -7.73
CA ALA A 229 -8.83 5.20 -7.46
C ALA A 229 -9.43 5.82 -8.74
N ILE A 230 -8.72 5.75 -9.87
CA ILE A 230 -9.22 6.25 -11.17
C ILE A 230 -10.43 5.43 -11.63
N LEU A 231 -10.40 4.10 -11.51
CA LEU A 231 -11.52 3.23 -11.90
C LEU A 231 -12.76 3.50 -11.03
N ILE A 232 -12.60 3.66 -9.71
CA ILE A 232 -13.70 4.05 -8.81
C ILE A 232 -14.32 5.37 -9.30
N MET A 233 -13.51 6.41 -9.50
CA MET A 233 -14.02 7.72 -9.97
C MET A 233 -14.70 7.64 -11.35
N ALA A 234 -14.16 6.82 -12.26
CA ALA A 234 -14.74 6.63 -13.59
C ALA A 234 -16.11 5.94 -13.51
N PHE A 235 -16.19 4.81 -12.79
CA PHE A 235 -17.38 3.95 -12.80
C PHE A 235 -18.48 4.44 -11.85
N THR A 236 -18.15 5.15 -10.76
CA THR A 236 -19.14 5.87 -9.96
C THR A 236 -19.68 7.13 -10.67
N GLY A 237 -19.13 7.45 -11.85
CA GLY A 237 -19.54 8.59 -12.68
C GLY A 237 -19.08 9.94 -12.16
N MET A 238 -18.12 9.95 -11.21
CA MET A 238 -17.51 11.18 -10.71
C MET A 238 -16.79 11.92 -11.85
N ILE A 239 -15.98 11.21 -12.64
CA ILE A 239 -15.30 11.78 -13.82
C ILE A 239 -16.25 11.89 -15.02
N ALA A 240 -17.16 10.93 -15.20
CA ALA A 240 -18.03 10.86 -16.37
C ALA A 240 -19.17 11.89 -16.37
N GLY A 241 -19.40 12.60 -15.26
CA GLY A 241 -20.49 13.58 -15.14
C GLY A 241 -21.88 12.97 -14.95
N ASP A 242 -21.94 11.70 -14.54
CA ASP A 242 -23.19 10.97 -14.27
C ASP A 242 -23.07 10.20 -12.93
N PRO A 243 -23.08 10.94 -11.80
CA PRO A 243 -22.75 10.39 -10.49
C PRO A 243 -23.86 9.45 -10.00
N VAL A 244 -23.47 8.25 -9.59
CA VAL A 244 -24.39 7.25 -9.04
C VAL A 244 -24.99 7.73 -7.71
N GLY A 245 -26.24 7.38 -7.43
CA GLY A 245 -26.91 7.71 -6.16
C GLY A 245 -26.92 6.58 -5.12
N ASP A 246 -26.57 5.36 -5.53
CA ASP A 246 -26.68 4.17 -4.67
C ASP A 246 -25.54 4.08 -3.65
N ILE A 247 -25.88 4.27 -2.38
CA ILE A 247 -24.93 4.26 -1.25
C ILE A 247 -24.20 2.92 -1.13
N ALA A 248 -24.80 1.81 -1.56
CA ALA A 248 -24.14 0.50 -1.56
C ALA A 248 -22.90 0.49 -2.48
N ILE A 249 -22.92 1.22 -3.59
CA ILE A 249 -21.75 1.41 -4.47
C ILE A 249 -20.66 2.21 -3.74
N GLY A 250 -21.05 3.19 -2.92
CA GLY A 250 -20.12 3.94 -2.07
C GLY A 250 -19.36 3.05 -1.08
N PHE A 251 -20.06 2.14 -0.38
CA PHE A 251 -19.42 1.16 0.51
C PHE A 251 -18.57 0.14 -0.26
N ALA A 252 -19.02 -0.28 -1.45
CA ALA A 252 -18.23 -1.15 -2.33
C ALA A 252 -16.91 -0.49 -2.72
N ALA A 253 -16.91 0.80 -3.05
CA ALA A 253 -15.70 1.57 -3.37
C ALA A 253 -14.74 1.66 -2.18
N ILE A 254 -15.25 1.78 -0.94
CA ILE A 254 -14.42 1.68 0.28
C ILE A 254 -13.77 0.30 0.39
N GLY A 255 -14.53 -0.77 0.10
CA GLY A 255 -14.00 -2.14 0.02
C GLY A 255 -12.88 -2.30 -1.00
N CYS A 256 -13.05 -1.75 -2.21
CA CYS A 256 -11.99 -1.69 -3.22
C CYS A 256 -10.75 -0.93 -2.70
N GLY A 257 -10.96 0.20 -2.04
CA GLY A 257 -9.89 1.02 -1.47
C GLY A 257 -9.07 0.27 -0.42
N PHE A 258 -9.72 -0.45 0.50
CA PHE A 258 -9.01 -1.30 1.46
C PHE A 258 -8.32 -2.49 0.81
N ALA A 259 -8.95 -3.14 -0.18
CA ALA A 259 -8.39 -4.29 -0.87
C ALA A 259 -7.03 -3.97 -1.50
N VAL A 260 -6.96 -2.91 -2.31
CA VAL A 260 -5.72 -2.53 -3.00
C VAL A 260 -4.78 -1.73 -2.09
N GLY A 261 -5.32 -0.86 -1.24
CA GLY A 261 -4.53 0.03 -0.39
C GLY A 261 -3.70 -0.75 0.61
N LEU A 262 -4.35 -1.59 1.43
CA LEU A 262 -3.66 -2.42 2.42
C LEU A 262 -2.76 -3.47 1.76
N ALA A 263 -3.20 -4.09 0.65
CA ALA A 263 -2.34 -5.02 -0.09
C ALA A 263 -1.10 -4.31 -0.66
N GLY A 264 -1.16 -3.02 -0.94
CA GLY A 264 -0.02 -2.20 -1.37
C GLY A 264 1.11 -2.11 -0.34
N ILE A 265 0.85 -2.39 0.94
CA ILE A 265 1.89 -2.49 1.98
C ILE A 265 2.86 -3.66 1.69
N SER A 266 2.45 -4.64 0.87
CA SER A 266 3.32 -5.72 0.37
C SER A 266 4.63 -5.23 -0.25
N ALA A 267 4.66 -4.00 -0.77
CA ALA A 267 5.87 -3.41 -1.33
C ALA A 267 7.02 -3.28 -0.33
N ILE A 268 6.76 -3.27 0.99
CA ILE A 268 7.81 -3.34 2.01
C ILE A 268 8.59 -4.65 1.89
N GLY A 269 7.90 -5.78 1.74
CA GLY A 269 8.52 -7.08 1.51
C GLY A 269 9.29 -7.13 0.19
N GLN A 270 8.68 -6.58 -0.87
CA GLN A 270 9.32 -6.39 -2.18
C GLN A 270 10.61 -5.57 -2.06
N GLY A 271 10.58 -4.47 -1.30
CA GLY A 271 11.72 -3.60 -1.06
C GLY A 271 12.85 -4.28 -0.31
N ILE A 272 12.54 -5.13 0.70
CA ILE A 272 13.53 -5.93 1.42
C ILE A 272 14.23 -6.93 0.47
N ALA A 273 13.45 -7.64 -0.36
CA ALA A 273 14.00 -8.57 -1.33
C ALA A 273 14.82 -7.84 -2.41
N ALA A 274 14.29 -6.73 -2.94
CA ALA A 274 14.95 -5.91 -3.95
C ALA A 274 16.25 -5.28 -3.43
N ALA A 275 16.32 -4.88 -2.16
CA ALA A 275 17.55 -4.41 -1.54
C ALA A 275 18.64 -5.49 -1.52
N ALA A 276 18.28 -6.70 -1.11
CA ALA A 276 19.20 -7.85 -1.17
C ALA A 276 19.60 -8.20 -2.60
N GLY A 277 18.65 -8.13 -3.54
CA GLY A 277 18.89 -8.31 -4.97
C GLY A 277 19.89 -7.30 -5.52
N SER A 278 19.74 -6.02 -5.17
CA SER A 278 20.64 -4.95 -5.57
C SER A 278 22.05 -5.16 -5.02
N ALA A 279 22.18 -5.49 -3.73
CA ALA A 279 23.47 -5.76 -3.10
C ALA A 279 24.16 -6.98 -3.74
N ALA A 280 23.46 -8.13 -3.82
CA ALA A 280 24.01 -9.35 -4.41
C ALA A 280 24.39 -9.19 -5.89
N SER A 281 23.65 -8.36 -6.65
CA SER A 281 23.95 -8.08 -8.05
C SER A 281 25.15 -7.17 -8.25
N ALA A 282 25.51 -6.40 -7.23
CA ALA A 282 26.70 -5.55 -7.25
C ALA A 282 27.97 -6.37 -7.03
N GLU A 283 27.90 -7.38 -6.16
CA GLU A 283 29.01 -8.29 -5.87
C GLU A 283 29.16 -9.40 -6.93
N HIS A 284 28.04 -9.90 -7.45
CA HIS A 284 28.01 -11.05 -8.35
C HIS A 284 27.11 -10.79 -9.56
N GLU A 285 27.70 -10.60 -10.75
CA GLU A 285 26.93 -10.25 -11.95
C GLU A 285 25.85 -11.28 -12.32
N GLY A 286 26.12 -12.57 -12.08
CA GLY A 286 25.18 -13.68 -12.34
C GLY A 286 23.97 -13.72 -11.39
N SER A 287 24.00 -12.96 -10.30
CA SER A 287 22.92 -12.92 -9.30
C SER A 287 21.76 -12.02 -9.70
N PHE A 288 21.91 -11.17 -10.73
CA PHE A 288 20.87 -10.20 -11.13
C PHE A 288 19.53 -10.87 -11.48
N GLY A 289 19.54 -11.82 -12.42
CA GLY A 289 18.31 -12.47 -12.87
C GLY A 289 17.63 -13.27 -11.75
N LYS A 290 18.40 -13.99 -10.94
CA LYS A 290 17.89 -14.77 -9.81
C LYS A 290 17.35 -13.86 -8.70
N GLY A 291 18.08 -12.80 -8.39
CA GLY A 291 17.68 -11.76 -7.45
C GLY A 291 16.37 -11.09 -7.85
N LEU A 292 16.19 -10.82 -9.15
CA LEU A 292 14.95 -10.27 -9.69
C LEU A 292 13.77 -11.22 -9.46
N VAL A 293 13.93 -12.52 -9.73
CA VAL A 293 12.88 -13.53 -9.49
C VAL A 293 12.44 -13.54 -8.04
N PHE A 294 13.38 -13.55 -7.09
CA PHE A 294 13.05 -13.48 -5.66
C PHE A 294 12.38 -12.16 -5.26
N SER A 295 12.74 -11.06 -5.91
CA SER A 295 12.23 -9.73 -5.57
C SER A 295 10.80 -9.50 -6.04
N VAL A 296 10.34 -10.20 -7.07
CA VAL A 296 8.96 -10.06 -7.59
C VAL A 296 7.97 -11.04 -6.97
N VAL A 297 8.39 -12.04 -6.20
CA VAL A 297 7.43 -12.98 -5.58
C VAL A 297 6.44 -12.28 -4.62
N PRO A 298 6.86 -11.30 -3.81
CA PRO A 298 5.95 -10.47 -2.99
C PRO A 298 4.90 -9.65 -3.77
N GLU A 299 4.99 -9.59 -5.11
CA GLU A 299 4.02 -8.88 -5.97
C GLU A 299 2.65 -9.57 -5.95
N THR A 300 2.62 -10.89 -5.75
CA THR A 300 1.39 -11.70 -5.82
C THR A 300 0.31 -11.20 -4.87
N GLN A 301 0.68 -10.76 -3.66
CA GLN A 301 -0.22 -10.17 -2.67
C GLN A 301 -0.91 -8.90 -3.18
N ALA A 302 -0.15 -8.03 -3.85
CA ALA A 302 -0.70 -6.81 -4.44
C ALA A 302 -1.68 -7.14 -5.57
N ILE A 303 -1.35 -8.15 -6.40
CA ILE A 303 -2.21 -8.63 -7.47
C ILE A 303 -3.53 -9.20 -6.91
N TYR A 304 -3.51 -9.92 -5.80
CA TYR A 304 -4.74 -10.39 -5.15
C TYR A 304 -5.62 -9.24 -4.67
N GLY A 305 -5.04 -8.19 -4.08
CA GLY A 305 -5.77 -6.98 -3.69
C GLY A 305 -6.41 -6.29 -4.89
N LEU A 306 -5.66 -6.13 -5.98
CA LEU A 306 -6.17 -5.58 -7.24
C LEU A 306 -7.29 -6.44 -7.84
N LEU A 307 -7.11 -7.76 -7.87
CA LEU A 307 -8.10 -8.70 -8.36
C LEU A 307 -9.41 -8.57 -7.58
N VAL A 308 -9.37 -8.59 -6.25
CA VAL A 308 -10.56 -8.45 -5.41
C VAL A 308 -11.23 -7.10 -5.62
N ALA A 309 -10.48 -6.00 -5.76
CA ALA A 309 -11.06 -4.70 -6.09
C ALA A 309 -11.82 -4.74 -7.44
N ILE A 310 -11.25 -5.35 -8.47
CA ILE A 310 -11.91 -5.52 -9.78
C ILE A 310 -13.16 -6.40 -9.66
N LEU A 311 -13.09 -7.51 -8.92
CA LEU A 311 -14.24 -8.39 -8.71
C LEU A 311 -15.36 -7.70 -7.93
N ILE A 312 -15.05 -6.92 -6.90
CA ILE A 312 -16.03 -6.08 -6.19
C ILE A 312 -16.71 -5.15 -7.20
N MET A 313 -15.95 -4.38 -7.97
CA MET A 313 -16.51 -3.44 -8.95
C MET A 313 -17.39 -4.14 -10.00
N ALA A 314 -17.02 -5.34 -10.42
CA ALA A 314 -17.77 -6.13 -11.41
C ALA A 314 -19.07 -6.71 -10.82
N PHE A 315 -19.03 -7.26 -9.60
CA PHE A 315 -20.16 -7.98 -9.02
C PHE A 315 -21.11 -7.10 -8.21
N THR A 316 -20.73 -5.88 -7.82
CA THR A 316 -21.68 -4.90 -7.26
C THR A 316 -22.37 -4.06 -8.33
N GLY A 317 -22.08 -4.29 -9.62
CA GLY A 317 -22.65 -3.49 -10.71
C GLY A 317 -22.01 -2.10 -10.88
N MET A 318 -20.88 -1.82 -10.22
CA MET A 318 -20.20 -0.52 -10.34
C MET A 318 -19.75 -0.28 -11.79
N ILE A 319 -19.16 -1.30 -12.43
CA ILE A 319 -18.69 -1.22 -13.82
C ILE A 319 -19.85 -1.28 -14.82
N THR A 320 -20.74 -2.26 -14.65
CA THR A 320 -21.74 -2.63 -15.65
C THR A 320 -23.01 -1.79 -15.57
N ARG A 321 -23.31 -1.20 -14.40
CA ARG A 321 -24.53 -0.43 -14.12
C ARG A 321 -25.84 -1.17 -14.47
N ASP A 322 -25.78 -2.49 -14.56
CA ASP A 322 -26.88 -3.41 -14.87
C ASP A 322 -27.57 -3.96 -13.60
N LEU A 323 -27.01 -3.66 -12.43
CA LEU A 323 -27.44 -4.15 -11.13
C LEU A 323 -27.62 -2.98 -10.15
N THR A 324 -28.67 -3.04 -9.33
CA THR A 324 -28.78 -2.17 -8.15
C THR A 324 -28.05 -2.85 -7.00
N ALA A 325 -27.06 -2.18 -6.42
CA ALA A 325 -26.25 -2.76 -5.36
C ALA A 325 -27.07 -2.80 -4.06
N THR A 326 -27.00 -3.91 -3.33
CA THR A 326 -27.62 -3.99 -2.01
C THR A 326 -26.64 -3.54 -0.93
N LEU A 327 -27.14 -3.00 0.18
CA LEU A 327 -26.29 -2.68 1.34
C LEU A 327 -25.53 -3.91 1.87
N ALA A 328 -26.11 -5.11 1.74
CA ALA A 328 -25.42 -6.35 2.06
C ALA A 328 -24.15 -6.53 1.21
N ALA A 329 -24.26 -6.33 -0.11
CA ALA A 329 -23.11 -6.39 -1.02
C ALA A 329 -22.09 -5.28 -0.74
N GLY A 330 -22.55 -4.06 -0.44
CA GLY A 330 -21.68 -2.94 -0.07
C GLY A 330 -20.83 -3.23 1.16
N PHE A 331 -21.44 -3.71 2.25
CA PHE A 331 -20.69 -4.06 3.47
C PHE A 331 -19.84 -5.33 3.31
N ALA A 332 -20.33 -6.34 2.60
CA ALA A 332 -19.56 -7.53 2.27
C ALA A 332 -18.29 -7.18 1.46
N SER A 333 -18.34 -6.16 0.61
CA SER A 333 -17.17 -5.66 -0.13
C SER A 333 -16.08 -5.11 0.79
N ILE A 334 -16.45 -4.44 1.90
CA ILE A 334 -15.48 -4.00 2.93
C ILE A 334 -14.83 -5.20 3.60
N ALA A 335 -15.62 -6.23 3.92
CA ALA A 335 -15.11 -7.48 4.48
C ALA A 335 -14.11 -8.17 3.54
N CYS A 336 -14.41 -8.20 2.23
CA CYS A 336 -13.50 -8.70 1.20
C CYS A 336 -12.20 -7.89 1.16
N GLY A 337 -12.31 -6.55 1.22
CA GLY A 337 -11.16 -5.65 1.24
C GLY A 337 -10.25 -5.87 2.45
N PHE A 338 -10.81 -6.08 3.65
CA PHE A 338 -10.01 -6.42 4.83
C PHE A 338 -9.40 -7.82 4.75
N ALA A 339 -10.14 -8.81 4.25
CA ALA A 339 -9.65 -10.17 4.12
C ALA A 339 -8.37 -10.22 3.27
N VAL A 340 -8.41 -9.68 2.05
CA VAL A 340 -7.26 -9.69 1.14
C VAL A 340 -6.23 -8.63 1.49
N GLY A 341 -6.66 -7.45 1.95
CA GLY A 341 -5.80 -6.31 2.21
C GLY A 341 -4.83 -6.56 3.36
N PHE A 342 -5.33 -6.96 4.53
CA PHE A 342 -4.46 -7.29 5.66
C PHE A 342 -3.66 -8.56 5.41
N ALA A 343 -4.26 -9.57 4.76
CA ALA A 343 -3.51 -10.77 4.38
C ALA A 343 -2.37 -10.44 3.41
N GLY A 344 -2.49 -9.42 2.57
CA GLY A 344 -1.44 -8.95 1.66
C GLY A 344 -0.16 -8.47 2.37
N ILE A 345 -0.23 -8.10 3.65
CA ILE A 345 0.94 -7.73 4.47
C ILE A 345 1.88 -8.93 4.69
N SER A 346 1.40 -10.16 4.49
CA SER A 346 2.21 -11.39 4.46
C SER A 346 3.44 -11.33 3.55
N ALA A 347 3.37 -10.51 2.51
CA ALA A 347 4.48 -10.22 1.61
C ALA A 347 5.75 -9.75 2.33
N ILE A 348 5.64 -9.14 3.52
CA ILE A 348 6.82 -8.78 4.34
C ILE A 348 7.60 -10.05 4.74
N GLY A 349 6.90 -11.09 5.20
CA GLY A 349 7.51 -12.37 5.53
C GLY A 349 8.15 -13.03 4.30
N GLN A 350 7.44 -12.97 3.16
CA GLN A 350 7.95 -13.45 1.88
C GLN A 350 9.21 -12.69 1.43
N GLY A 351 9.25 -11.36 1.63
CA GLY A 351 10.40 -10.53 1.36
C GLY A 351 11.63 -10.88 2.22
N ILE A 352 11.42 -11.20 3.50
CA ILE A 352 12.47 -11.67 4.40
C ILE A 352 13.04 -13.01 3.93
N ALA A 353 12.18 -13.97 3.60
CA ALA A 353 12.60 -15.26 3.07
C ALA A 353 13.30 -15.11 1.70
N ALA A 354 12.78 -14.26 0.82
CA ALA A 354 13.36 -13.93 -0.47
C ALA A 354 14.76 -13.33 -0.31
N SER A 355 14.96 -12.37 0.59
CA SER A 355 16.25 -11.76 0.90
C SER A 355 17.29 -12.82 1.30
N ALA A 356 16.93 -13.75 2.19
CA ALA A 356 17.80 -14.88 2.55
C ALA A 356 18.05 -15.84 1.37
N GLY A 357 17.03 -16.08 0.56
CA GLY A 357 17.13 -16.87 -0.67
C GLY A 357 18.12 -16.28 -1.69
N ILE A 358 18.09 -14.94 -1.86
CA ILE A 358 19.02 -14.20 -2.72
C ILE A 358 20.45 -14.36 -2.20
N ALA A 359 20.68 -14.11 -0.92
CA ALA A 359 22.01 -14.23 -0.32
C ALA A 359 22.57 -15.67 -0.46
N ALA A 360 21.77 -16.67 -0.11
CA ALA A 360 22.18 -18.08 -0.23
C ALA A 360 22.43 -18.50 -1.69
N THR A 361 21.64 -17.98 -2.64
CA THR A 361 21.80 -18.28 -4.07
C THR A 361 23.03 -17.60 -4.66
N ALA A 362 23.38 -16.41 -4.18
CA ALA A 362 24.58 -15.70 -4.60
C ALA A 362 25.86 -16.48 -4.23
N GLU A 363 25.85 -17.15 -3.08
CA GLU A 363 26.95 -18.03 -2.66
C GLU A 363 26.91 -19.41 -3.31
N LYS A 364 25.72 -20.00 -3.44
CA LYS A 364 25.52 -21.37 -3.93
C LYS A 364 24.36 -21.43 -4.91
N GLU A 365 24.65 -21.60 -6.19
CA GLU A 365 23.61 -21.58 -7.24
C GLU A 365 22.54 -22.67 -7.06
N GLU A 366 22.89 -23.82 -6.48
CA GLU A 366 21.97 -24.92 -6.16
C GLU A 366 20.88 -24.52 -5.14
N MET A 367 21.09 -23.43 -4.39
CA MET A 367 20.11 -22.89 -3.46
C MET A 367 18.99 -22.13 -4.14
N PHE A 368 19.07 -21.83 -5.45
CA PHE A 368 18.02 -21.09 -6.14
C PHE A 368 16.64 -21.74 -5.99
N GLY A 369 16.52 -23.01 -6.36
CA GLY A 369 15.24 -23.74 -6.27
C GLY A 369 14.80 -23.97 -4.83
N LYS A 370 15.74 -24.34 -3.94
CA LYS A 370 15.44 -24.61 -2.52
C LYS A 370 15.01 -23.35 -1.78
N GLY A 371 15.68 -22.24 -2.04
CA GLY A 371 15.35 -20.92 -1.51
C GLY A 371 13.96 -20.48 -1.97
N LEU A 372 13.62 -20.69 -3.25
CA LEU A 372 12.30 -20.34 -3.77
C LEU A 372 11.17 -21.11 -3.07
N VAL A 373 11.38 -22.40 -2.78
CA VAL A 373 10.41 -23.20 -2.01
C VAL A 373 10.14 -22.59 -0.63
N PHE A 374 11.17 -22.11 0.07
CA PHE A 374 10.99 -21.42 1.35
C PHE A 374 10.30 -20.06 1.21
N THR A 375 10.61 -19.33 0.15
CA THR A 375 10.05 -18.00 -0.11
C THR A 375 8.55 -18.02 -0.36
N VAL A 376 7.99 -19.08 -0.96
CA VAL A 376 6.55 -19.16 -1.25
C VAL A 376 5.71 -19.64 -0.06
N ILE A 377 6.31 -20.15 1.02
CA ILE A 377 5.54 -20.67 2.17
C ILE A 377 4.65 -19.58 2.81
N PRO A 378 5.14 -18.34 3.05
CA PRO A 378 4.31 -17.23 3.56
C PRO A 378 3.18 -16.77 2.62
N GLU A 379 3.11 -17.28 1.38
CA GLU A 379 2.06 -16.94 0.42
C GLU A 379 0.70 -17.56 0.82
N THR A 380 0.71 -18.67 1.55
CA THR A 380 -0.50 -19.38 2.01
C THR A 380 -1.48 -18.46 2.74
N GLN A 381 -0.98 -17.52 3.54
CA GLN A 381 -1.78 -16.52 4.25
C GLN A 381 -2.55 -15.59 3.31
N ALA A 382 -1.89 -15.12 2.25
CA ALA A 382 -2.53 -14.29 1.24
C ALA A 382 -3.61 -15.06 0.48
N ILE A 383 -3.35 -16.35 0.18
CA ILE A 383 -4.32 -17.24 -0.45
C ILE A 383 -5.55 -17.45 0.45
N TYR A 384 -5.37 -17.60 1.77
CA TYR A 384 -6.50 -17.69 2.70
C TYR A 384 -7.34 -16.40 2.73
N GLY A 385 -6.70 -15.23 2.70
CA GLY A 385 -7.39 -13.94 2.58
C GLY A 385 -8.20 -13.83 1.28
N LEU A 386 -7.60 -14.20 0.15
CA LEU A 386 -8.28 -14.25 -1.16
C LEU A 386 -9.46 -15.24 -1.15
N LEU A 387 -9.26 -16.44 -0.59
CA LEU A 387 -10.30 -17.46 -0.47
C LEU A 387 -11.49 -16.93 0.32
N VAL A 388 -11.26 -16.31 1.49
CA VAL A 388 -12.36 -15.76 2.30
C VAL A 388 -13.06 -14.61 1.57
N ALA A 389 -12.35 -13.74 0.86
CA ALA A 389 -12.98 -12.72 0.03
C ALA A 389 -13.91 -13.36 -1.04
N ILE A 390 -13.46 -14.42 -1.71
CA ILE A 390 -14.27 -15.15 -2.70
C ILE A 390 -15.48 -15.82 -2.04
N LEU A 391 -15.31 -16.45 -0.87
CA LEU A 391 -16.41 -17.07 -0.12
C LEU A 391 -17.45 -16.03 0.31
N ILE A 392 -17.02 -14.87 0.81
CA ILE A 392 -17.93 -13.78 1.17
C ILE A 392 -18.72 -13.33 -0.07
N MET A 393 -18.06 -13.09 -1.20
CA MET A 393 -18.75 -12.69 -2.43
C MET A 393 -19.72 -13.78 -2.94
N ALA A 394 -19.33 -15.05 -2.86
CA ALA A 394 -20.16 -16.17 -3.29
C ALA A 394 -21.42 -16.30 -2.43
N PHE A 395 -21.27 -16.33 -1.10
CA PHE A 395 -22.35 -16.61 -0.16
C PHE A 395 -23.18 -15.38 0.21
N THR A 396 -22.69 -14.18 -0.06
CA THR A 396 -23.55 -12.98 -0.07
C THR A 396 -24.45 -12.95 -1.31
N GLY A 397 -24.14 -13.75 -2.34
CA GLY A 397 -24.87 -13.76 -3.61
C GLY A 397 -24.39 -12.70 -4.61
N MET A 398 -23.24 -12.06 -4.36
CA MET A 398 -22.66 -11.07 -5.27
C MET A 398 -22.26 -11.73 -6.60
N ILE A 399 -21.61 -12.90 -6.53
CA ILE A 399 -21.14 -13.63 -7.74
C ILE A 399 -22.33 -14.17 -8.55
N THR A 400 -23.36 -14.69 -7.86
CA THR A 400 -24.58 -15.22 -8.50
C THR A 400 -25.51 -14.12 -8.99
N ARG A 401 -25.23 -12.85 -8.65
CA ARG A 401 -26.08 -11.68 -8.91
C ARG A 401 -27.48 -11.79 -8.28
N ASP A 402 -27.61 -12.62 -7.25
CA ASP A 402 -28.83 -12.82 -6.48
C ASP A 402 -28.48 -12.67 -4.99
N VAL A 403 -28.49 -11.43 -4.51
CA VAL A 403 -28.07 -11.11 -3.14
C VAL A 403 -29.20 -11.43 -2.16
N THR A 404 -29.14 -12.62 -1.58
CA THR A 404 -30.11 -13.12 -0.59
C THR A 404 -29.78 -12.68 0.84
N ALA A 405 -28.54 -12.20 1.08
CA ALA A 405 -28.08 -11.80 2.40
C ALA A 405 -28.69 -10.47 2.87
N THR A 406 -28.91 -10.36 4.19
CA THR A 406 -29.35 -9.10 4.81
C THR A 406 -28.19 -8.11 4.96
N ALA A 407 -28.49 -6.82 5.06
CA ALA A 407 -27.48 -5.80 5.33
C ALA A 407 -26.72 -6.06 6.66
N ALA A 408 -27.40 -6.60 7.67
CA ALA A 408 -26.79 -6.98 8.94
C ALA A 408 -25.78 -8.13 8.77
N ALA A 409 -26.11 -9.13 7.95
CA ALA A 409 -25.18 -10.22 7.61
C ALA A 409 -23.97 -9.69 6.84
N GLY A 410 -24.18 -8.83 5.83
CA GLY A 410 -23.08 -8.18 5.09
C GLY A 410 -22.15 -7.38 6.01
N LEU A 411 -22.70 -6.65 6.98
CA LEU A 411 -21.91 -5.91 7.97
C LEU A 411 -21.16 -6.84 8.92
N ALA A 412 -21.80 -7.90 9.42
CA ALA A 412 -21.18 -8.86 10.31
C ALA A 412 -20.05 -9.66 9.63
N ALA A 413 -20.09 -9.82 8.30
CA ALA A 413 -19.03 -10.45 7.51
C ALA A 413 -17.68 -9.71 7.62
N ILE A 414 -17.67 -8.42 7.99
CA ILE A 414 -16.43 -7.67 8.26
C ILE A 414 -15.59 -8.37 9.35
N GLY A 415 -16.23 -9.03 10.32
CA GLY A 415 -15.55 -9.86 11.31
C GLY A 415 -14.78 -11.03 10.69
N SER A 416 -15.33 -11.67 9.66
CA SER A 416 -14.62 -12.70 8.89
C SER A 416 -13.40 -12.15 8.16
N GLY A 417 -13.53 -10.95 7.57
CA GLY A 417 -12.42 -10.26 6.91
C GLY A 417 -11.28 -9.92 7.86
N PHE A 418 -11.58 -9.39 9.05
CA PHE A 418 -10.56 -9.15 10.08
C PHE A 418 -9.92 -10.44 10.58
N ALA A 419 -10.71 -11.47 10.86
CA ALA A 419 -10.22 -12.73 11.43
C ALA A 419 -9.15 -13.37 10.54
N VAL A 420 -9.40 -13.50 9.23
CA VAL A 420 -8.42 -14.07 8.30
C VAL A 420 -7.32 -13.08 7.95
N GLY A 421 -7.67 -11.80 7.74
CA GLY A 421 -6.74 -10.78 7.27
C GLY A 421 -5.64 -10.50 8.29
N LEU A 422 -6.01 -10.26 9.55
CA LEU A 422 -5.03 -10.02 10.62
C LEU A 422 -4.27 -11.30 11.00
N ALA A 423 -4.90 -12.47 10.95
CA ALA A 423 -4.18 -13.74 11.13
C ALA A 423 -3.12 -13.94 10.04
N GLY A 424 -3.34 -13.39 8.84
CA GLY A 424 -2.36 -13.39 7.76
C GLY A 424 -1.03 -12.71 8.10
N LEU A 425 -0.99 -11.84 9.11
CA LEU A 425 0.26 -11.25 9.63
C LEU A 425 1.22 -12.30 10.23
N SER A 426 0.73 -13.50 10.58
CA SER A 426 1.58 -14.61 11.03
C SER A 426 2.63 -15.03 9.99
N ALA A 427 2.39 -14.71 8.71
CA ALA A 427 3.34 -14.90 7.62
C ALA A 427 4.69 -14.22 7.87
N ILE A 428 4.75 -13.14 8.66
CA ILE A 428 6.03 -12.49 9.00
C ILE A 428 6.92 -13.45 9.79
N GLY A 429 6.37 -14.11 10.82
CA GLY A 429 7.09 -15.11 11.60
C GLY A 429 7.43 -16.35 10.77
N GLN A 430 6.54 -16.75 9.87
CA GLN A 430 6.79 -17.83 8.91
C GLN A 430 7.97 -17.50 7.97
N GLY A 431 8.03 -16.26 7.48
CA GLY A 431 9.11 -15.73 6.66
C GLY A 431 10.45 -15.70 7.38
N MET A 432 10.48 -15.29 8.65
CA MET A 432 11.70 -15.33 9.48
C MET A 432 12.21 -16.77 9.69
N THR A 433 11.28 -17.71 9.93
CA THR A 433 11.60 -19.12 10.09
C THR A 433 12.09 -19.72 8.78
N ALA A 434 11.45 -19.37 7.65
CA ALA A 434 11.86 -19.76 6.32
C ALA A 434 13.26 -19.22 5.97
N ALA A 435 13.55 -17.95 6.26
CA ALA A 435 14.88 -17.36 6.08
C ALA A 435 15.97 -18.12 6.87
N SER A 436 15.68 -18.48 8.12
CA SER A 436 16.59 -19.31 8.93
C SER A 436 16.76 -20.72 8.34
N GLY A 437 15.68 -21.29 7.82
CA GLY A 437 15.67 -22.57 7.12
C GLY A 437 16.49 -22.58 5.83
N ILE A 438 16.46 -21.48 5.07
CA ILE A 438 17.30 -21.28 3.88
C ILE A 438 18.77 -21.30 4.29
N GLY A 439 19.15 -20.55 5.33
CA GLY A 439 20.52 -20.53 5.85
C GLY A 439 20.99 -21.91 6.33
N ALA A 440 20.15 -22.63 7.08
CA ALA A 440 20.45 -23.97 7.55
C ALA A 440 20.60 -24.97 6.37
N THR A 441 19.73 -24.86 5.37
CA THR A 441 19.77 -25.71 4.17
C THR A 441 21.01 -25.43 3.32
N ALA A 442 21.43 -24.17 3.23
CA ALA A 442 22.66 -23.78 2.54
C ALA A 442 23.91 -24.37 3.22
N GLN A 443 23.90 -24.54 4.54
CA GLN A 443 25.00 -25.18 5.27
C GLN A 443 24.95 -26.70 5.19
N ARG A 444 23.75 -27.30 5.29
CA ARG A 444 23.53 -28.74 5.27
C ARG A 444 22.24 -29.08 4.56
N GLU A 445 22.33 -29.72 3.39
CA GLU A 445 21.14 -30.07 2.58
C GLU A 445 20.09 -30.88 3.36
N GLY A 446 20.53 -31.80 4.23
CA GLY A 446 19.63 -32.61 5.07
C GLY A 446 18.82 -31.81 6.09
N ALA A 447 19.11 -30.51 6.29
CA ALA A 447 18.35 -29.64 7.18
C ALA A 447 17.06 -29.09 6.54
N MET A 448 16.87 -29.24 5.23
CA MET A 448 15.70 -28.68 4.52
C MET A 448 14.38 -29.22 5.07
N GLY A 449 14.24 -30.55 5.17
CA GLY A 449 13.02 -31.19 5.66
C GLY A 449 12.61 -30.71 7.07
N PRO A 450 13.51 -30.81 8.08
CA PRO A 450 13.25 -30.27 9.40
C PRO A 450 12.92 -28.77 9.42
N SER A 451 13.61 -27.98 8.59
CA SER A 451 13.37 -26.52 8.51
C SER A 451 11.99 -26.19 7.94
N LEU A 452 11.50 -26.96 6.96
CA LEU A 452 10.13 -26.81 6.45
C LEU A 452 9.09 -27.08 7.53
N ILE A 453 9.32 -28.09 8.38
CA ILE A 453 8.42 -28.40 9.50
C ILE A 453 8.32 -27.20 10.45
N PHE A 454 9.46 -26.57 10.80
CA PHE A 454 9.45 -25.37 11.64
C PHE A 454 8.68 -24.21 10.98
N ALA A 455 8.87 -23.99 9.68
CA ALA A 455 8.19 -22.91 8.96
C ALA A 455 6.67 -23.08 8.98
N VAL A 456 6.17 -24.31 8.79
CA VAL A 456 4.73 -24.62 8.75
C VAL A 456 4.07 -24.49 10.14
N MET A 457 4.81 -24.53 11.25
CA MET A 457 4.20 -24.35 12.58
C MET A 457 3.49 -23.00 12.73
N ALA A 458 4.02 -21.94 12.11
CA ALA A 458 3.41 -20.60 12.09
C ALA A 458 2.09 -20.55 11.30
N GLU A 459 1.87 -21.50 10.39
CA GLU A 459 0.66 -21.60 9.57
C GLU A 459 -0.58 -21.92 10.43
N THR A 460 -0.40 -22.61 11.56
CA THR A 460 -1.49 -22.94 12.50
C THR A 460 -2.33 -21.72 12.87
N PHE A 461 -1.70 -20.56 13.09
CA PHE A 461 -2.39 -19.32 13.44
C PHE A 461 -3.20 -18.75 12.28
N ALA A 462 -2.71 -18.90 11.05
CA ALA A 462 -3.45 -18.51 9.85
C ALA A 462 -4.68 -19.40 9.64
N ILE A 463 -4.53 -20.72 9.87
CA ILE A 463 -5.63 -21.69 9.82
C ILE A 463 -6.68 -21.38 10.89
N PHE A 464 -6.29 -20.96 12.10
CA PHE A 464 -7.25 -20.50 13.11
C PHE A 464 -8.03 -19.25 12.65
N GLY A 465 -7.36 -18.28 12.03
CA GLY A 465 -8.03 -17.12 11.42
C GLY A 465 -9.03 -17.51 10.34
N LEU A 466 -8.63 -18.41 9.43
CA LEU A 466 -9.50 -18.98 8.39
C LEU A 466 -10.71 -19.72 8.99
N LEU A 467 -10.48 -20.57 9.99
CA LEU A 467 -11.54 -21.31 10.68
C LEU A 467 -12.53 -20.35 11.32
N VAL A 468 -12.06 -19.34 12.08
CA VAL A 468 -12.93 -18.34 12.71
C VAL A 468 -13.70 -17.55 11.66
N ALA A 469 -13.07 -17.17 10.54
CA ALA A 469 -13.76 -16.49 9.44
C ALA A 469 -14.92 -17.32 8.88
N ILE A 470 -14.71 -18.63 8.70
CA ILE A 470 -15.75 -19.57 8.25
C ILE A 470 -16.84 -19.74 9.30
N LEU A 471 -16.49 -19.89 10.57
CA LEU A 471 -17.47 -20.01 11.66
C LEU A 471 -18.33 -18.75 11.80
N ILE A 472 -17.75 -17.56 11.62
CA ILE A 472 -18.51 -16.30 11.59
C ILE A 472 -19.51 -16.33 10.44
N MET A 473 -19.07 -16.65 9.21
CA MET A 473 -19.97 -16.73 8.04
C MET A 473 -21.11 -17.74 8.27
N PHE A 474 -20.81 -18.89 8.89
CA PHE A 474 -21.82 -19.87 9.27
C PHE A 474 -22.79 -19.34 10.32
N GLY A 475 -22.27 -18.72 11.39
CA GLY A 475 -23.08 -18.19 12.49
C GLY A 475 -24.01 -17.05 12.09
N ILE A 476 -23.64 -16.28 11.06
CA ILE A 476 -24.49 -15.20 10.51
C ILE A 476 -25.40 -15.67 9.37
N GLY A 477 -25.38 -16.96 9.04
CA GLY A 477 -26.30 -17.57 8.08
C GLY A 477 -25.94 -17.35 6.60
N LEU A 478 -24.71 -16.91 6.27
CA LEU A 478 -24.30 -16.70 4.87
C LEU A 478 -24.34 -17.99 4.04
N PHE A 479 -24.02 -19.14 4.64
CA PHE A 479 -24.09 -20.44 3.94
C PHE A 479 -25.53 -21.00 3.83
N GLY A 480 -26.52 -20.36 4.47
CA GLY A 480 -27.83 -20.93 4.73
C GLY A 480 -28.81 -20.93 3.57
N GLY A 481 -28.63 -20.05 2.58
CA GLY A 481 -29.56 -19.89 1.44
C GLY A 481 -30.88 -19.24 1.84
#